data_AF-A0A8S3K217-F1
#
_entry.id   AF-A0A8S3K217-F1
#
_cell.length_a   1.000
_cell.length_b   1.000
_cell.length_c   1.000
_cell.angle_alpha   90.00
_cell.angle_beta   90.00
_cell.angle_gamma   90.00
#
_symmetry.space_group_name_H-M   'P 1'
#
loop_
_entity.id
_entity.type
_entity.pdbx_description
1 polymer ?
#
loop_
_entity_poly.entity_id
_entity_poly.type
_entity_poly.pdbx_seq_one_letter_code
_entity_poly.pdbx_strand_id
1 'polypeptide(L)'
;MVTFIAKYRNNDVACVNVHENGQVKNLIEAFVESFSHRYFTNKIIAMANDEELDLEMPLNQLSTSDVILVEKGDFVSSNQFNRFNRSVKKLTLESCLREFCSLERLEDAWPCQQEKCKKYTKATKQLQFYSLPSILIIQLKRFSHENGLRQKVDTFVDYPINGLDLSSFILSSEKIIYDLFAV
;
A
#
# COMPACT_ATOMS: atom_id res chain seq x y z
N MET A 1 -2.82 4.52 -28.47
CA MET A 1 -3.38 4.51 -27.10
C MET A 1 -2.26 4.87 -26.15
N VAL A 2 -2.51 5.74 -25.17
CA VAL A 2 -1.55 6.09 -24.13
C VAL A 2 -1.89 5.30 -22.87
N THR A 3 -0.87 4.69 -22.28
CA THR A 3 -0.99 4.02 -20.98
C THR A 3 -0.65 5.02 -19.88
N PHE A 4 -1.56 5.17 -18.92
CA PHE A 4 -1.34 5.97 -17.71
C PHE A 4 -1.29 5.07 -16.48
N ILE A 5 -0.47 5.44 -15.51
CA ILE A 5 -0.47 4.82 -14.19
C ILE A 5 -1.33 5.68 -13.27
N ALA A 6 -2.52 5.20 -12.97
CA ALA A 6 -3.45 5.86 -12.06
C ALA A 6 -3.31 5.26 -10.66
N LYS A 7 -3.11 6.13 -9.66
CA LYS A 7 -3.02 5.74 -8.24
C LYS A 7 -4.22 6.28 -7.48
N TYR A 8 -4.92 5.43 -6.73
CA TYR A 8 -6.03 5.83 -5.87
C TYR A 8 -5.76 5.41 -4.43
N ARG A 9 -5.72 6.39 -3.53
CA ARG A 9 -5.27 6.18 -2.13
C ARG A 9 -3.88 5.46 -2.08
N ASN A 10 -3.42 5.07 -0.89
CA ASN A 10 -2.04 4.56 -0.73
C ASN A 10 -1.76 3.19 -1.39
N ASN A 11 -2.78 2.46 -1.86
CA ASN A 11 -2.63 1.04 -2.20
C ASN A 11 -3.17 0.62 -3.58
N ASP A 12 -4.02 1.42 -4.24
CA ASP A 12 -4.61 1.00 -5.52
C ASP A 12 -3.87 1.64 -6.68
N VAL A 13 -3.29 0.81 -7.54
CA VAL A 13 -2.60 1.24 -8.75
C VAL A 13 -3.17 0.47 -9.92
N ALA A 14 -3.57 1.17 -10.98
CA ALA A 14 -4.00 0.55 -12.22
C ALA A 14 -3.30 1.21 -13.41
N CYS A 15 -2.89 0.38 -14.36
CA CYS A 15 -2.49 0.84 -15.68
C CYS A 15 -3.75 0.97 -16.53
N VAL A 16 -4.06 2.19 -16.94
CA VAL A 16 -5.26 2.51 -17.68
C VAL A 16 -4.86 2.93 -19.09
N ASN A 17 -5.47 2.30 -20.09
CA ASN A 17 -5.21 2.63 -21.49
C ASN A 17 -6.31 3.55 -22.01
N VAL A 18 -5.93 4.72 -22.51
CA VAL A 18 -6.86 5.70 -23.06
C VAL A 18 -6.44 6.10 -24.47
N HIS A 19 -7.40 6.50 -25.29
CA HIS A 19 -7.09 7.02 -26.62
C HIS A 19 -6.26 8.30 -26.55
N GLU A 20 -5.30 8.48 -27.47
CA GLU A 20 -4.40 9.64 -27.51
C GLU A 20 -5.13 10.99 -27.68
N ASN A 21 -6.30 10.96 -28.31
CA ASN A 21 -7.16 12.13 -28.50
C ASN A 21 -8.20 12.30 -27.36
N GLY A 22 -8.08 11.52 -26.29
CA GLY A 22 -8.98 11.58 -25.14
C GLY A 22 -8.74 12.80 -24.26
N GLN A 23 -9.63 12.98 -23.29
CA GLN A 23 -9.53 14.01 -22.25
C GLN A 23 -9.23 13.37 -20.89
N VAL A 24 -8.83 14.16 -19.89
CA VAL A 24 -8.57 13.69 -18.53
C VAL A 24 -9.78 12.95 -17.93
N LYS A 25 -11.02 13.32 -18.24
CA LYS A 25 -12.21 12.57 -17.77
C LYS A 25 -12.18 11.09 -18.17
N ASN A 26 -11.65 10.78 -19.35
CA ASN A 26 -11.57 9.42 -19.86
C ASN A 26 -10.59 8.57 -19.04
N LEU A 27 -9.60 9.18 -18.38
CA LEU A 27 -8.76 8.49 -17.40
C LEU A 27 -9.55 8.08 -16.17
N ILE A 28 -10.41 8.97 -15.66
CA ILE A 28 -11.25 8.68 -14.50
C ILE A 28 -12.26 7.59 -14.83
N GLU A 29 -12.92 7.69 -15.99
CA GLU A 29 -13.87 6.68 -16.48
C GLU A 29 -13.20 5.30 -16.62
N ALA A 30 -12.09 5.22 -17.36
CA ALA A 30 -11.40 3.95 -17.60
C ALA A 30 -10.74 3.39 -16.31
N PHE A 31 -10.36 4.26 -15.36
CA PHE A 31 -9.95 3.84 -14.03
C PHE A 31 -11.11 3.22 -13.25
N VAL A 32 -12.26 3.91 -13.17
CA VAL A 32 -13.47 3.41 -12.50
C VAL A 32 -13.89 2.05 -13.07
N GLU A 33 -13.86 1.91 -14.39
CA GLU A 33 -14.15 0.66 -15.10
C GLU A 33 -13.16 -0.46 -14.74
N SER A 34 -11.87 -0.14 -14.61
CA SER A 34 -10.82 -1.11 -14.26
C SER A 34 -11.01 -1.73 -12.87
N PHE A 35 -11.82 -1.13 -12.00
CA PHE A 35 -12.02 -1.61 -10.63
C PHE A 35 -13.34 -2.34 -10.38
N SER A 36 -14.21 -2.53 -11.39
CA SER A 36 -15.42 -3.40 -11.53
C SER A 36 -16.42 -3.55 -10.36
N HIS A 37 -16.08 -3.20 -9.13
CA HIS A 37 -16.73 -3.63 -7.88
C HIS A 37 -16.56 -2.63 -6.72
N ARG A 38 -16.01 -1.42 -6.94
CA ARG A 38 -15.92 -0.39 -5.90
C ARG A 38 -16.92 0.73 -6.14
N TYR A 39 -17.76 0.97 -5.14
CA TYR A 39 -18.60 2.16 -5.07
C TYR A 39 -17.74 3.31 -4.55
N PHE A 40 -17.44 4.28 -5.42
CA PHE A 40 -16.88 5.56 -5.00
C PHE A 40 -17.98 6.35 -4.30
N THR A 41 -17.72 6.81 -3.07
CA THR A 41 -18.72 7.51 -2.27
C THR A 41 -18.78 9.00 -2.59
N ASN A 42 -17.70 9.52 -3.19
CA ASN A 42 -17.52 10.92 -3.54
C ASN A 42 -17.04 11.10 -4.98
N LYS A 43 -17.04 12.35 -5.46
CA LYS A 43 -16.53 12.70 -6.79
C LYS A 43 -15.01 12.50 -6.84
N ILE A 44 -14.50 11.74 -7.81
CA ILE A 44 -13.06 11.57 -8.05
C ILE A 44 -12.52 12.81 -8.78
N ILE A 45 -11.37 13.31 -8.33
CA ILE A 45 -10.57 14.32 -9.02
C ILE A 45 -9.24 13.70 -9.46
N ALA A 46 -8.69 14.20 -10.57
CA ALA A 46 -7.39 13.82 -11.07
C ALA A 46 -6.36 14.89 -10.71
N MET A 47 -5.16 14.47 -10.32
CA MET A 47 -4.09 15.35 -9.89
C MET A 47 -2.76 14.98 -10.54
N ALA A 48 -2.00 15.99 -10.93
CA ALA A 48 -0.62 15.85 -11.37
C ALA A 48 0.21 17.00 -10.80
N ASN A 49 1.43 16.70 -10.33
CA ASN A 49 2.34 17.70 -9.74
C ASN A 49 1.67 18.56 -8.64
N ASP A 50 0.85 17.94 -7.80
CA ASP A 50 0.08 18.58 -6.72
C ASP A 50 -1.01 19.59 -7.17
N GLU A 51 -1.32 19.65 -8.47
CA GLU A 51 -2.40 20.46 -9.04
C GLU A 51 -3.58 19.60 -9.49
N GLU A 52 -4.81 20.08 -9.26
CA GLU A 52 -6.04 19.46 -9.79
C GLU A 52 -6.08 19.66 -11.31
N LEU A 53 -6.24 18.57 -12.04
CA LEU A 53 -6.32 18.58 -13.50
C LEU A 53 -7.73 18.95 -13.95
N ASP A 54 -7.82 19.79 -14.98
CA ASP A 54 -9.07 20.02 -15.69
C ASP A 54 -9.49 18.75 -16.44
N LEU A 55 -10.74 18.31 -16.22
CA LEU A 55 -11.30 17.10 -16.82
C LEU A 55 -11.43 17.19 -18.34
N GLU A 56 -11.57 18.42 -18.86
CA GLU A 56 -11.69 18.67 -20.30
C GLU A 56 -10.33 18.84 -20.99
N MET A 57 -9.23 18.89 -20.22
CA MET A 57 -7.88 18.98 -20.76
C MET A 57 -7.55 17.76 -21.62
N PRO A 58 -6.97 17.94 -22.81
CA PRO A 58 -6.59 16.83 -23.67
C PRO A 58 -5.36 16.10 -23.11
N LEU A 59 -5.34 14.77 -23.25
CA LEU A 59 -4.30 13.93 -22.63
C LEU A 59 -2.89 14.18 -23.16
N ASN A 60 -2.76 14.66 -24.40
CA ASN A 60 -1.47 15.01 -25.00
C ASN A 60 -0.80 16.26 -24.40
N GLN A 61 -1.52 17.02 -23.57
CA GLN A 61 -0.99 18.18 -22.84
C GLN A 61 -0.50 17.83 -21.43
N LEU A 62 -0.68 16.58 -20.98
CA LEU A 62 -0.16 16.12 -19.69
C LEU A 62 1.37 16.00 -19.72
N SER A 63 2.03 16.60 -18.73
CA SER A 63 3.49 16.54 -18.57
C SER A 63 3.98 15.22 -17.98
N THR A 64 3.07 14.38 -17.45
CA THR A 64 3.36 13.10 -16.81
C THR A 64 2.35 12.03 -17.21
N SER A 65 2.80 10.78 -17.28
CA SER A 65 1.95 9.59 -17.45
C SER A 65 1.46 9.00 -16.13
N ASP A 66 1.92 9.55 -15.00
CA ASP A 66 1.50 9.18 -13.65
C ASP A 66 0.48 10.19 -13.13
N VAL A 67 -0.73 9.73 -12.83
CA VAL A 67 -1.84 10.58 -12.34
C VAL A 67 -2.35 10.03 -11.01
N ILE A 68 -2.59 10.94 -10.05
CA ILE A 68 -3.15 10.58 -8.75
C ILE A 68 -4.65 10.90 -8.76
N LEU A 69 -5.47 9.93 -8.36
CA LEU A 69 -6.91 10.06 -8.24
C LEU A 69 -7.31 10.15 -6.77
N VAL A 70 -8.14 11.13 -6.42
CA VAL A 70 -8.54 11.45 -5.04
C VAL A 70 -10.05 11.65 -4.94
N GLU A 71 -10.69 11.21 -3.85
CA GLU A 71 -12.09 11.51 -3.56
C GLU A 71 -12.26 12.91 -2.95
N LYS A 72 -13.05 13.77 -3.60
CA LYS A 72 -13.38 15.13 -3.15
C LYS A 72 -14.24 15.07 -1.88
N GLY A 73 -13.56 15.05 -0.73
CA GLY A 73 -14.14 14.85 0.61
C GLY A 73 -13.09 14.37 1.62
N ASP A 74 -12.06 13.69 1.13
CA ASP A 74 -10.84 13.43 1.90
C ASP A 74 -10.02 14.73 1.92
N PHE A 75 -9.92 15.40 3.08
CA PHE A 75 -8.99 16.51 3.28
C PHE A 75 -7.56 15.97 3.14
N VAL A 76 -6.98 16.05 1.94
CA VAL A 76 -5.58 15.68 1.73
C VAL A 76 -4.71 16.80 2.30
N SER A 77 -4.25 16.62 3.54
CA SER A 77 -3.17 17.43 4.09
C SER A 77 -1.92 17.24 3.22
N SER A 78 -1.14 18.32 3.00
CA SER A 78 0.15 18.31 2.28
C SER A 78 1.09 17.16 2.69
N ASN A 79 1.00 16.67 3.92
CA ASN A 79 1.77 15.52 4.41
C ASN A 79 1.35 14.15 3.80
N GLN A 80 0.12 14.01 3.28
CA GLN A 80 -0.33 12.79 2.61
C GLN A 80 0.16 12.74 1.15
N PHE A 81 0.27 13.87 0.44
CA PHE A 81 0.81 13.95 -0.93
C PHE A 81 2.23 13.38 -1.04
N ASN A 82 3.08 13.64 -0.04
CA ASN A 82 4.43 13.06 0.03
C ASN A 82 4.45 11.52 0.11
N ARG A 83 3.34 10.86 0.46
CA ARG A 83 3.23 9.38 0.45
C ARG A 83 2.91 8.83 -0.95
N PHE A 84 2.17 9.57 -1.78
CA PHE A 84 1.78 9.17 -3.14
C PHE A 84 2.93 9.27 -4.15
N ASN A 85 3.89 10.16 -3.89
CA ASN A 85 5.08 10.39 -4.71
C ASN A 85 6.24 9.41 -4.45
N ARG A 86 6.02 8.30 -3.71
CA ARG A 86 7.00 7.22 -3.73
C ARG A 86 7.05 6.65 -5.15
N SER A 87 8.23 6.70 -5.76
CA SER A 87 8.56 5.84 -6.89
C SER A 87 8.06 4.43 -6.56
N VAL A 88 7.49 3.73 -7.55
CA VAL A 88 7.00 2.35 -7.37
C VAL A 88 8.19 1.46 -7.01
N LYS A 89 8.60 1.49 -5.73
CA LYS A 89 9.58 0.57 -5.18
C LYS A 89 8.89 -0.78 -5.21
N LYS A 90 9.49 -1.72 -5.93
CA LYS A 90 9.10 -3.13 -5.87
C LYS A 90 8.98 -3.52 -4.40
N LEU A 91 7.81 -4.03 -4.01
CA LEU A 91 7.58 -4.52 -2.65
C LEU A 91 8.36 -5.81 -2.48
N THR A 92 9.33 -5.83 -1.56
CA THR A 92 10.15 -7.01 -1.28
C THR A 92 9.70 -7.70 -0.01
N LEU A 93 9.96 -9.00 0.10
CA LEU A 93 9.73 -9.78 1.32
C LEU A 93 10.43 -9.17 2.54
N GLU A 94 11.66 -8.68 2.36
CA GLU A 94 12.41 -7.97 3.39
C GLU A 94 11.68 -6.72 3.88
N SER A 95 11.03 -5.98 2.97
CA SER A 95 10.20 -4.83 3.34
C SER A 95 8.97 -5.26 4.15
N CYS A 96 8.34 -6.38 3.79
CA CYS A 96 7.23 -6.93 4.56
C CYS A 96 7.65 -7.37 5.97
N LEU A 97 8.81 -8.01 6.10
CA LEU A 97 9.37 -8.43 7.40
C LEU A 97 9.73 -7.21 8.27
N ARG A 98 10.27 -6.15 7.68
CA ARG A 98 10.51 -4.88 8.41
C ARG A 98 9.22 -4.26 8.91
N GLU A 99 8.17 -4.25 8.08
CA GLU A 99 6.87 -3.76 8.50
C GLU A 99 6.26 -4.62 9.62
N PHE A 100 6.40 -5.95 9.53
CA PHE A 100 5.97 -6.88 10.58
C PHE A 100 6.65 -6.60 11.93
N CYS A 101 7.92 -6.20 11.92
CA CYS A 101 8.67 -5.84 13.12
C CYS A 101 8.60 -4.36 13.51
N SER A 102 7.82 -3.56 12.77
CA SER A 102 7.67 -2.14 13.05
C SER A 102 6.83 -1.89 14.30
N LEU A 103 7.01 -0.72 14.91
CA LEU A 103 6.18 -0.27 16.02
C LEU A 103 4.82 0.18 15.46
N GLU A 104 3.76 -0.55 15.78
CA GLU A 104 2.40 -0.22 15.40
C GLU A 104 1.64 0.40 16.58
N ARG A 105 0.67 1.27 16.28
CA ARG A 105 -0.26 1.82 17.26
C ARG A 105 -1.57 1.06 17.17
N LEU A 106 -2.03 0.52 18.30
CA LEU A 106 -3.32 -0.18 18.35
C LEU A 106 -4.45 0.85 18.20
N GLU A 107 -5.36 0.59 17.28
CA GLU A 107 -6.54 1.43 17.03
C GLU A 107 -7.55 1.30 18.19
N ASP A 108 -7.69 0.08 18.69
CA ASP A 108 -8.55 -0.23 19.83
C ASP A 108 -7.98 0.31 21.14
N ALA A 109 -8.88 0.76 21.99
CA ALA A 109 -8.54 1.25 23.31
C ALA A 109 -8.08 0.05 24.17
N TRP A 110 -6.82 0.05 24.59
CA TRP A 110 -6.25 -1.00 25.42
C TRP A 110 -6.41 -0.64 26.90
N PRO A 111 -6.96 -1.52 27.75
CA PRO A 111 -7.07 -1.23 29.18
C PRO A 111 -5.66 -1.10 29.78
N CYS A 112 -5.40 0.02 30.45
CA CYS A 112 -4.14 0.16 31.17
C CYS A 112 -4.06 -0.91 32.26
N GLN A 113 -2.97 -1.70 32.25
CA GLN A 113 -2.80 -2.84 33.15
C GLN A 113 -2.47 -2.44 34.59
N GLN A 114 -2.28 -1.15 34.87
CA GLN A 114 -2.08 -0.68 36.24
C GLN A 114 -3.42 -0.65 36.98
N GLU A 115 -3.50 -1.31 38.13
CA GLU A 115 -4.75 -1.43 38.92
C GLU A 115 -5.41 -0.07 39.27
N LYS A 116 -4.59 0.98 39.42
CA LYS A 116 -5.05 2.35 39.73
C LYS A 116 -5.49 3.13 38.48
N CYS A 117 -5.06 2.70 37.30
CA CYS A 117 -5.34 3.36 36.04
C CYS A 117 -6.39 2.56 35.27
N LYS A 118 -7.67 2.71 35.63
CA LYS A 118 -8.80 2.07 34.93
C LYS A 118 -9.16 2.76 33.61
N LYS A 119 -8.17 3.34 32.92
CA LYS A 119 -8.35 4.08 31.68
C LYS A 119 -7.97 3.22 30.49
N TYR A 120 -8.77 3.29 29.45
CA TYR A 120 -8.39 2.75 28.16
C TYR A 120 -7.44 3.73 27.47
N THR A 121 -6.27 3.25 27.09
CA THR A 121 -5.22 4.04 26.44
C THR A 121 -4.91 3.46 25.06
N LYS A 122 -4.47 4.34 24.15
CA LYS A 122 -3.94 3.89 22.86
C LYS A 122 -2.53 3.36 23.10
N ALA A 123 -2.38 2.04 23.05
CA ALA A 123 -1.10 1.38 23.24
C ALA A 123 -0.31 1.28 21.92
N THR A 124 1.00 1.09 22.05
CA THR A 124 1.87 0.70 20.93
C THR A 124 2.34 -0.72 21.12
N LYS A 125 2.50 -1.46 20.03
CA LYS A 125 2.93 -2.85 20.01
C LYS A 125 4.06 -2.99 18.99
N GLN A 126 5.06 -3.81 19.31
CA GLN A 126 6.12 -4.17 18.39
C GLN A 126 6.35 -5.67 18.48
N LEU A 127 6.48 -6.31 17.32
CA LEU A 127 6.87 -7.73 17.23
C LEU A 127 8.35 -7.81 16.85
N GLN A 128 9.05 -8.78 17.42
CA GLN A 128 10.46 -9.03 17.14
C GLN A 128 10.72 -10.53 17.14
N PHE A 129 11.67 -10.97 16.32
CA PHE A 129 12.10 -12.35 16.32
C PHE A 129 13.13 -12.56 17.43
N TYR A 130 12.83 -13.47 18.36
CA TYR A 130 13.79 -13.86 19.39
C TYR A 130 14.79 -14.90 18.85
N SER A 131 14.27 -15.91 18.15
CA SER A 131 15.03 -16.94 17.45
C SER A 131 14.28 -17.39 16.19
N LEU A 132 15.01 -18.01 15.25
CA LEU A 132 14.45 -18.51 14.00
C LEU A 132 14.62 -20.04 13.90
N PRO A 133 13.62 -20.78 13.39
CA PRO A 133 13.67 -22.23 13.26
C PRO A 133 14.54 -22.68 12.07
N SER A 134 14.97 -23.94 12.04
CA SER A 134 15.70 -24.51 10.88
C SER A 134 14.85 -24.52 9.60
N ILE A 135 13.54 -24.68 9.72
CA ILE A 135 12.57 -24.57 8.63
C ILE A 135 11.63 -23.40 8.93
N LEU A 136 11.75 -22.32 8.15
CA LEU A 136 10.95 -21.12 8.31
C LEU A 136 9.75 -21.12 7.35
N ILE A 137 8.55 -21.00 7.91
CA ILE A 137 7.31 -20.84 7.15
C ILE A 137 6.91 -19.37 7.19
N ILE A 138 6.79 -18.75 6.01
CA ILE A 138 6.37 -17.36 5.88
C ILE A 138 5.01 -17.31 5.20
N GLN A 139 3.99 -16.82 5.92
CA GLN A 139 2.68 -16.58 5.37
C GLN A 139 2.50 -15.11 4.99
N LEU A 140 2.20 -14.86 3.72
CA LEU A 140 1.76 -13.53 3.29
C LEU A 140 0.27 -13.34 3.64
N LYS A 141 -0.04 -12.34 4.48
CA LYS A 141 -1.42 -12.00 4.87
C LYS A 141 -2.14 -11.32 3.71
N ARG A 142 -2.58 -12.10 2.73
CA ARG A 142 -3.25 -11.60 1.51
C ARG A 142 -4.75 -11.45 1.64
N PHE A 143 -5.37 -11.95 2.70
CA PHE A 143 -6.81 -11.87 2.86
C PHE A 143 -7.15 -10.96 4.04
N SER A 144 -7.99 -9.96 3.78
CA SER A 144 -8.61 -9.14 4.81
C SER A 144 -10.12 -9.40 4.81
N HIS A 145 -10.71 -9.23 6.00
CA HIS A 145 -12.14 -9.25 6.17
C HIS A 145 -12.52 -8.01 6.98
N GLU A 146 -12.97 -6.98 6.29
CA GLU A 146 -13.36 -5.70 6.89
C GLU A 146 -14.80 -5.41 6.52
N ASN A 147 -15.62 -5.03 7.50
CA ASN A 147 -17.02 -4.64 7.31
C ASN A 147 -17.88 -5.66 6.54
N GLY A 148 -17.60 -6.96 6.71
CA GLY A 148 -18.33 -8.04 6.01
C GLY A 148 -17.88 -8.29 4.57
N LEU A 149 -16.89 -7.56 4.07
CA LEU A 149 -16.30 -7.75 2.75
C LEU A 149 -14.99 -8.52 2.87
N ARG A 150 -14.83 -9.54 2.03
CA ARG A 150 -13.59 -10.29 1.91
C ARG A 150 -12.79 -9.78 0.72
N GLN A 151 -11.57 -9.34 0.95
CA GLN A 151 -10.70 -8.81 -0.10
C GLN A 151 -9.41 -9.63 -0.18
N LYS A 152 -8.85 -9.71 -1.39
CA LYS A 152 -7.54 -10.31 -1.67
C LYS A 152 -6.55 -9.22 -2.09
N VAL A 153 -5.37 -9.23 -1.47
CA VAL A 153 -4.24 -8.38 -1.83
C VAL A 153 -3.42 -9.11 -2.89
N ASP A 154 -3.53 -8.64 -4.13
CA ASP A 154 -2.84 -9.19 -5.30
C ASP A 154 -1.47 -8.56 -5.58
N THR A 155 -0.97 -7.71 -4.67
CA THR A 155 0.35 -7.07 -4.79
C THR A 155 1.45 -8.11 -4.95
N PHE A 156 2.26 -7.95 -6.00
CA PHE A 156 3.45 -8.76 -6.20
C PHE A 156 4.47 -8.47 -5.09
N VAL A 157 4.98 -9.54 -4.47
CA VAL A 157 6.03 -9.47 -3.45
C VAL A 157 7.25 -10.15 -4.04
N ASP A 158 8.33 -9.40 -4.22
CA ASP A 158 9.60 -9.92 -4.69
C ASP A 158 10.32 -10.63 -3.54
N TYR A 159 10.72 -11.88 -3.74
CA TYR A 159 11.39 -12.70 -2.74
C TYR A 159 12.56 -13.48 -3.36
N PRO A 160 13.68 -13.63 -2.64
CA PRO A 160 14.81 -14.41 -3.14
C PRO A 160 14.51 -15.91 -3.12
N ILE A 161 14.94 -16.63 -4.15
CA ILE A 161 14.94 -18.10 -4.17
C ILE A 161 16.10 -18.62 -3.30
N ASN A 162 17.24 -17.95 -3.32
CA ASN A 162 18.41 -18.30 -2.52
C ASN A 162 18.93 -17.10 -1.76
N GLY A 163 19.52 -17.33 -0.60
CA GLY A 163 20.26 -16.30 0.12
C GLY A 163 19.40 -15.27 0.86
N LEU A 164 18.22 -15.65 1.38
CA LEU A 164 17.43 -14.77 2.24
C LEU A 164 18.17 -14.56 3.57
N ASP A 165 18.80 -13.40 3.75
CA ASP A 165 19.52 -13.05 4.98
C ASP A 165 18.55 -12.44 6.01
N LEU A 166 18.36 -13.14 7.13
CA LEU A 166 17.52 -12.68 8.24
C LEU A 166 18.32 -12.26 9.47
N SER A 167 19.65 -12.13 9.34
CA SER A 167 20.54 -11.79 10.47
C SER A 167 20.20 -10.43 11.09
N SER A 168 19.69 -9.49 10.30
CA SER A 168 19.29 -8.15 10.78
C SER A 168 18.01 -8.13 11.62
N PHE A 169 17.26 -9.23 11.66
CA PHE A 169 15.96 -9.32 12.34
C PHE A 169 16.04 -9.98 13.72
N ILE A 170 17.20 -10.51 14.11
CA ILE A 170 17.43 -11.15 15.40
C ILE A 170 18.65 -10.58 16.09
N LEU A 171 18.70 -10.72 17.42
CA LEU A 171 19.86 -10.34 18.23
C LEU A 171 20.85 -11.50 18.34
N SER A 172 21.37 -11.97 17.20
CA SER A 172 22.42 -12.99 17.16
C SER A 172 23.64 -12.49 16.40
N SER A 173 24.81 -12.97 16.79
CA SER A 173 26.08 -12.75 16.07
C SER A 173 26.26 -13.70 14.88
N GLU A 174 25.39 -14.71 14.74
CA GLU A 174 25.46 -15.69 13.67
C GLU A 174 24.73 -15.21 12.42
N LYS A 175 25.30 -15.54 11.25
CA LYS A 175 24.68 -15.25 9.97
C LYS A 175 23.57 -16.27 9.69
N ILE A 176 22.34 -15.80 9.55
CA ILE A 176 21.18 -16.65 9.28
C ILE A 176 20.70 -16.43 7.85
N ILE A 177 20.89 -17.45 7.02
CA ILE A 177 20.54 -17.43 5.60
C ILE A 177 19.59 -18.59 5.30
N TYR A 178 18.50 -18.31 4.59
CA TYR A 178 17.54 -19.31 4.11
C TYR A 178 17.50 -19.39 2.59
N ASP A 179 17.29 -20.61 2.09
CA ASP A 179 16.95 -20.88 0.69
C ASP A 179 15.51 -21.39 0.61
N LEU A 180 14.79 -20.95 -0.42
CA LEU A 180 13.42 -21.34 -0.68
C LEU A 180 13.37 -22.74 -1.30
N PHE A 181 12.53 -23.61 -0.75
CA PHE A 181 12.33 -24.96 -1.30
C PHE A 181 10.86 -25.28 -1.63
N ALA A 182 9.89 -24.47 -1.17
CA ALA A 182 8.46 -24.66 -1.44
C ALA A 182 7.69 -23.32 -1.37
N VAL A 183 6.60 -23.20 -2.13
CA VAL A 183 5.65 -22.07 -2.14
C VAL A 183 4.23 -22.59 -2.07
#